data_AF-A0A8H7CUS5-F1
#
_entry.id   AF-A0A8H7CUS5-F1
#
_cell.length_a   1.000
_cell.length_b   1.000
_cell.length_c   1.000
_cell.angle_alpha   90.00
_cell.angle_beta   90.00
_cell.angle_gamma   90.00
#
_symmetry.space_group_name_H-M   'P 1'
#
loop_
_entity.id
_entity.type
_entity.pdbx_description
1 polymer ?
#
loop_
_entity_poly.entity_id
_entity_poly.type
_entity_poly.pdbx_seq_one_letter_code
_entity_poly.pdbx_strand_id
1 'polypeptide(L)'
;MAVFSWYRFGVERTFDPQHKFVSSPVVSPSILAGIRCLLALYALVTICTVLGFDVASGDGKSFLSYFTQLSYIGLVAYYWAAAVQTFFFARYGRYPLRRWPRPLQGLHVLLQSTITTFPFIVTVVYWALLASADETFDTVLSSWENISIHALNSPFALFEILLTNAPPAPWLTLPFHILILGGYIGVAYITHATQGFYTYSFLDPTKQHGLVAAYIIGIGVGDVVVFALARGVVVLRQRLAIRSGRLAKDDGEVIGSGGDAEAIDEWQEIERPVAGGKMERGGGGEGEGEGEPSRVIDSGVGAEAEAETV
;
A
#
# COMPACT_ATOMS: atom_id res chain seq x y z
N MET A 1 9.28 7.76 24.96
CA MET A 1 8.21 7.53 23.97
C MET A 1 8.57 6.29 23.17
N ALA A 2 7.64 5.34 22.96
CA ALA A 2 7.92 4.20 22.09
C ALA A 2 7.98 4.68 20.62
N VAL A 3 9.16 4.58 20.01
CA VAL A 3 9.42 5.02 18.63
C VAL A 3 8.62 4.18 17.62
N PHE A 4 8.32 2.93 17.97
CA PHE A 4 7.56 1.98 17.16
C PHE A 4 6.20 1.66 17.78
N SER A 5 5.15 1.64 16.95
CA SER A 5 3.86 1.06 17.30
C SER A 5 3.24 0.41 16.07
N TRP A 6 2.60 -0.74 16.27
CA TRP A 6 1.88 -1.46 15.21
C TRP A 6 0.83 -0.58 14.52
N TYR A 7 0.16 0.28 15.28
CA TYR A 7 -0.82 1.22 14.75
C TYR A 7 -0.20 2.17 13.71
N ARG A 8 0.94 2.82 14.03
CA ARG A 8 1.66 3.70 13.09
C ARG A 8 2.25 2.95 11.88
N PHE A 9 2.37 1.63 11.97
CA PHE A 9 2.79 0.75 10.88
C PHE A 9 1.61 0.23 10.03
N GLY A 10 0.40 0.76 10.24
CA GLY A 10 -0.80 0.32 9.50
C GLY A 10 -1.43 -0.97 10.02
N VAL A 11 -1.06 -1.41 11.24
CA VAL A 11 -1.61 -2.60 11.89
C VAL A 11 -2.47 -2.18 13.07
N GLU A 12 -3.74 -1.90 12.77
CA GLU A 12 -4.78 -1.55 13.73
C GLU A 12 -5.09 -2.68 14.73
N ARG A 13 -5.91 -2.39 15.76
CA ARG A 13 -6.36 -3.39 16.74
C ARG A 13 -7.15 -4.51 16.06
N THR A 14 -8.05 -4.13 15.15
CA THR A 14 -8.67 -5.03 14.19
C THR A 14 -7.99 -4.76 12.86
N PHE A 15 -7.21 -5.71 12.35
CA PHE A 15 -6.52 -5.50 11.09
C PHE A 15 -7.53 -5.34 9.93
N ASP A 16 -7.37 -4.24 9.19
CA ASP A 16 -8.11 -3.90 7.98
C ASP A 16 -9.64 -4.12 8.10
N PRO A 17 -10.32 -3.33 8.96
CA PRO A 17 -11.75 -3.50 9.22
C PRO A 17 -12.60 -3.24 7.96
N GLN A 18 -12.07 -2.48 7.01
CA GLN A 18 -12.74 -2.09 5.76
C GLN A 18 -12.34 -2.95 4.56
N HIS A 19 -11.57 -4.02 4.77
CA HIS A 19 -11.19 -4.96 3.71
C HIS A 19 -10.45 -4.27 2.54
N LYS A 20 -9.70 -3.20 2.81
CA LYS A 20 -8.98 -2.36 1.84
C LYS A 20 -7.96 -3.18 1.04
N PHE A 21 -7.26 -4.13 1.67
CA PHE A 21 -6.23 -4.94 0.99
C PHE A 21 -6.81 -5.98 0.01
N VAL A 22 -8.10 -6.32 0.13
CA VAL A 22 -8.76 -7.40 -0.63
C VAL A 22 -9.94 -6.92 -1.48
N SER A 23 -10.11 -5.61 -1.64
CA SER A 23 -11.19 -5.01 -2.41
C SER A 23 -10.66 -4.07 -3.51
N SER A 24 -11.54 -3.67 -4.42
CA SER A 24 -11.26 -2.75 -5.52
C SER A 24 -12.48 -1.84 -5.75
N PRO A 25 -12.26 -0.56 -6.09
CA PRO A 25 -13.34 0.33 -6.51
C PRO A 25 -13.77 0.11 -7.99
N VAL A 26 -13.09 -0.77 -8.73
CA VAL A 26 -13.28 -0.96 -10.18
C VAL A 26 -13.85 -2.34 -10.50
N VAL A 27 -13.42 -3.38 -9.78
CA VAL A 27 -13.80 -4.76 -10.06
C VAL A 27 -14.25 -5.48 -8.78
N SER A 28 -15.04 -6.55 -8.94
CA SER A 28 -15.45 -7.38 -7.80
C SER A 28 -14.25 -8.12 -7.18
N PRO A 29 -14.33 -8.53 -5.89
CA PRO A 29 -13.27 -9.32 -5.25
C PRO A 29 -12.90 -10.60 -6.00
N SER A 30 -13.86 -11.28 -6.63
CA SER A 30 -13.59 -12.48 -7.44
C SER A 30 -12.72 -12.18 -8.66
N ILE A 31 -13.03 -11.09 -9.38
CA ILE A 31 -12.22 -10.65 -10.54
C ILE A 31 -10.84 -10.19 -10.07
N LEU A 32 -10.76 -9.44 -8.97
CA LEU A 32 -9.49 -9.00 -8.39
C LEU A 32 -8.61 -10.20 -8.00
N ALA A 33 -9.18 -11.23 -7.37
CA ALA A 33 -8.46 -12.46 -7.04
C ALA A 33 -7.94 -13.16 -8.31
N GLY A 34 -8.77 -13.25 -9.35
CA GLY A 34 -8.37 -13.82 -10.64
C GLY A 34 -7.21 -13.08 -11.30
N ILE A 35 -7.26 -11.74 -11.35
CA ILE A 35 -6.19 -10.92 -11.91
C ILE A 35 -4.90 -11.07 -11.09
N ARG A 36 -4.99 -10.96 -9.76
CA ARG A 36 -3.81 -11.14 -8.89
C ARG A 36 -3.20 -12.54 -9.03
N CYS A 37 -4.01 -13.57 -9.18
CA CYS A 37 -3.55 -14.94 -9.45
C CYS A 37 -2.85 -15.04 -10.81
N LEU A 38 -3.41 -14.45 -11.86
CA LEU A 38 -2.79 -14.44 -13.18
C LEU A 38 -1.43 -13.73 -13.17
N LEU A 39 -1.34 -12.57 -12.52
CA LEU A 39 -0.08 -11.85 -12.34
C LEU A 39 0.92 -12.65 -11.51
N ALA A 40 0.47 -13.29 -10.42
CA ALA A 40 1.30 -14.17 -9.60
C ALA A 40 1.87 -15.35 -10.40
N LEU A 41 1.03 -16.00 -11.21
CA LEU A 41 1.42 -17.13 -12.05
C LEU A 41 2.42 -16.70 -13.13
N TYR A 42 2.17 -15.60 -13.82
CA TYR A 42 3.10 -15.08 -14.82
C TYR A 42 4.46 -14.77 -14.19
N ALA A 43 4.49 -13.99 -13.10
CA ALA A 43 5.74 -13.65 -12.43
C ALA A 43 6.47 -14.89 -11.89
N LEU A 44 5.73 -15.88 -11.37
CA LEU A 44 6.33 -17.14 -10.93
C LEU A 44 6.95 -17.92 -12.09
N VAL A 45 6.26 -18.03 -13.23
CA VAL A 45 6.81 -18.69 -14.42
C VAL A 45 8.04 -17.94 -14.92
N THR A 46 8.02 -16.60 -14.95
CA THR A 46 9.17 -15.78 -15.33
C THR A 46 10.37 -16.08 -14.44
N ILE A 47 10.24 -15.93 -13.13
CA ILE A 47 11.39 -16.06 -12.22
C ILE A 47 11.95 -17.50 -12.21
N CYS A 48 11.08 -18.51 -12.32
CA CYS A 48 11.50 -19.91 -12.41
C CYS A 48 12.19 -20.23 -13.73
N THR A 49 11.72 -19.65 -14.85
CA THR A 49 12.34 -19.84 -16.15
C THR A 49 13.73 -19.23 -16.17
N VAL A 50 13.86 -17.99 -15.71
CA VAL A 50 15.16 -17.30 -15.63
C VAL A 50 16.12 -18.07 -14.74
N LEU A 51 15.71 -18.45 -13.52
CA LEU A 51 16.54 -19.27 -12.63
C LEU A 51 16.94 -20.60 -13.29
N GLY A 52 16.02 -21.24 -14.03
CA GLY A 52 16.30 -22.48 -14.73
C GLY A 52 17.38 -22.34 -15.81
N PHE A 53 17.34 -21.25 -16.57
CA PHE A 53 18.37 -20.94 -17.57
C PHE A 53 19.71 -20.56 -16.93
N ASP A 54 19.72 -19.75 -15.88
CA ASP A 54 20.94 -19.41 -15.14
C ASP A 54 21.61 -20.65 -14.54
N VAL A 55 20.82 -21.59 -13.99
CA VAL A 55 21.36 -22.86 -13.50
C VAL A 55 21.93 -23.70 -14.64
N ALA A 56 21.26 -23.72 -15.80
CA ALA A 56 21.72 -24.47 -16.96
C ALA A 56 22.98 -23.87 -17.61
N SER A 57 23.18 -22.54 -17.55
CA SER A 57 24.39 -21.85 -18.02
C SER A 57 25.55 -21.91 -17.03
N GLY A 58 25.29 -22.29 -15.77
CA GLY A 58 26.28 -22.35 -14.70
C GLY A 58 26.33 -21.09 -13.81
N ASP A 59 25.47 -20.12 -14.06
CA ASP A 59 25.39 -18.83 -13.37
C ASP A 59 24.41 -18.81 -12.18
N GLY A 60 23.69 -19.92 -11.91
CA GLY A 60 22.66 -19.98 -10.87
C GLY A 60 23.13 -19.62 -9.44
N LYS A 61 24.43 -19.70 -9.14
CA LYS A 61 25.00 -19.26 -7.85
C LYS A 61 24.95 -17.74 -7.65
N SER A 62 24.88 -17.00 -8.75
CA SER A 62 24.85 -15.54 -8.78
C SER A 62 23.44 -14.98 -8.75
N PHE A 63 22.41 -15.82 -8.94
CA PHE A 63 21.01 -15.39 -9.11
C PHE A 63 20.51 -14.45 -8.01
N LEU A 64 20.76 -14.81 -6.74
CA LEU A 64 20.34 -14.02 -5.58
C LEU A 64 21.23 -12.79 -5.31
N SER A 65 22.27 -12.58 -6.12
CA SER A 65 23.15 -11.41 -6.01
C SER A 65 22.55 -10.16 -6.65
N TYR A 66 21.54 -10.30 -7.52
CA TYR A 66 20.94 -9.19 -8.24
C TYR A 66 19.71 -8.63 -7.52
N PHE A 67 19.69 -7.33 -7.24
CA PHE A 67 18.54 -6.66 -6.61
C PHE A 67 17.27 -6.80 -7.44
N THR A 68 17.40 -6.75 -8.76
CA THR A 68 16.28 -6.91 -9.68
C THR A 68 15.59 -8.26 -9.50
N GLN A 69 16.35 -9.34 -9.35
CA GLN A 69 15.83 -10.68 -9.05
C GLN A 69 15.22 -10.75 -7.65
N LEU A 70 15.89 -10.20 -6.63
CA LEU A 70 15.36 -10.15 -5.25
C LEU A 70 14.04 -9.36 -5.17
N SER A 71 13.96 -8.22 -5.85
CA SER A 71 12.75 -7.41 -5.94
C SER A 71 11.64 -8.15 -6.68
N TYR A 72 11.97 -8.94 -7.70
CA TYR A 72 10.99 -9.73 -8.45
C TYR A 72 10.48 -10.94 -7.63
N ILE A 73 11.32 -11.57 -6.81
CA ILE A 73 10.88 -12.56 -5.81
C ILE A 73 9.90 -11.92 -4.83
N GLY A 74 10.17 -10.70 -4.36
CA GLY A 74 9.23 -9.92 -3.55
C GLY A 74 7.89 -9.70 -4.26
N LEU A 75 7.92 -9.35 -5.55
CA LEU A 75 6.73 -9.19 -6.40
C LEU A 75 5.90 -10.47 -6.47
N VAL A 76 6.55 -11.61 -6.73
CA VAL A 76 5.92 -12.93 -6.74
C VAL A 76 5.27 -13.23 -5.39
N ALA A 77 6.01 -13.06 -4.29
CA ALA A 77 5.51 -13.31 -2.94
C ALA A 77 4.29 -12.44 -2.60
N TYR A 78 4.32 -11.16 -2.98
CA TYR A 78 3.21 -10.24 -2.77
C TYR A 78 1.96 -10.68 -3.53
N TYR A 79 2.07 -10.94 -4.84
CA TYR A 79 0.91 -11.28 -5.64
C TYR A 79 0.29 -12.61 -5.23
N TRP A 80 1.08 -13.60 -4.84
CA TRP A 80 0.55 -14.83 -4.24
C TRP A 80 -0.19 -14.56 -2.93
N ALA A 81 0.43 -13.81 -2.01
CA ALA A 81 -0.22 -13.45 -0.75
C ALA A 81 -1.53 -12.70 -1.00
N ALA A 82 -1.51 -11.66 -1.84
CA ALA A 82 -2.67 -10.85 -2.17
C ALA A 82 -3.76 -11.66 -2.89
N ALA A 83 -3.40 -12.52 -3.85
CA ALA A 83 -4.35 -13.41 -4.53
C ALA A 83 -5.05 -14.33 -3.54
N VAL A 84 -4.31 -14.98 -2.65
CA VAL A 84 -4.86 -15.88 -1.62
C VAL A 84 -5.80 -15.11 -0.68
N GLN A 85 -5.37 -13.97 -0.12
CA GLN A 85 -6.25 -13.18 0.76
C GLN A 85 -7.53 -12.75 0.05
N THR A 86 -7.42 -12.28 -1.20
CA THR A 86 -8.56 -11.82 -2.00
C THR A 86 -9.50 -12.98 -2.34
N PHE A 87 -8.97 -14.15 -2.68
CA PHE A 87 -9.77 -15.34 -2.97
C PHE A 87 -10.61 -15.77 -1.76
N PHE A 88 -10.00 -15.87 -0.58
CA PHE A 88 -10.73 -16.22 0.65
C PHE A 88 -11.79 -15.16 0.97
N PHE A 89 -11.46 -13.87 0.80
CA PHE A 89 -12.44 -12.80 0.98
C PHE A 89 -13.61 -12.92 0.00
N ALA A 90 -13.35 -13.13 -1.29
CA ALA A 90 -14.37 -13.30 -2.31
C ALA A 90 -15.29 -14.51 -2.03
N ARG A 91 -14.73 -15.59 -1.47
CA ARG A 91 -15.48 -16.83 -1.22
C ARG A 91 -16.26 -16.83 0.11
N TYR A 92 -15.74 -16.17 1.14
CA TYR A 92 -16.22 -16.32 2.51
C TYR A 92 -16.49 -14.99 3.25
N GLY A 93 -16.25 -13.84 2.63
CA GLY A 93 -16.36 -12.53 3.28
C GLY A 93 -15.29 -12.27 4.37
N ARG A 94 -14.30 -13.15 4.50
CA ARG A 94 -13.21 -13.07 5.48
C ARG A 94 -11.93 -13.67 4.89
N TYR A 95 -10.76 -13.24 5.35
CA TYR A 95 -9.49 -13.70 4.84
C TYR A 95 -8.44 -13.96 5.93
N PRO A 96 -7.48 -14.89 5.73
CA PRO A 96 -6.54 -15.35 6.75
C PRO A 96 -5.74 -14.27 7.48
N LEU A 97 -5.20 -13.28 6.75
CA LEU A 97 -4.28 -12.28 7.27
C LEU A 97 -4.85 -11.47 8.46
N ARG A 98 -6.18 -11.29 8.53
CA ARG A 98 -6.84 -10.63 9.68
C ARG A 98 -6.60 -11.35 11.02
N ARG A 99 -6.33 -12.65 10.99
CA ARG A 99 -6.11 -13.51 12.18
C ARG A 99 -4.64 -13.82 12.41
N TRP A 100 -3.77 -13.48 11.48
CA TRP A 100 -2.33 -13.72 11.64
C TRP A 100 -1.75 -12.84 12.75
N PRO A 101 -0.63 -13.25 13.37
CA PRO A 101 0.10 -12.40 14.29
C PRO A 101 0.45 -11.04 13.66
N ARG A 102 0.44 -9.98 14.48
CA ARG A 102 0.73 -8.60 14.06
C ARG A 102 2.02 -8.44 13.25
N PRO A 103 3.12 -9.17 13.54
CA PRO A 103 4.30 -9.13 12.69
C PRO A 103 4.04 -9.52 11.24
N LEU A 104 3.26 -10.57 10.99
CA LEU A 104 2.96 -10.99 9.62
C LEU A 104 2.01 -10.02 8.91
N GLN A 105 1.09 -9.38 9.65
CA GLN A 105 0.28 -8.28 9.15
C GLN A 105 1.14 -7.10 8.73
N GLY A 106 2.09 -6.70 9.58
CA GLY A 106 3.06 -5.66 9.26
C GLY A 106 3.92 -6.02 8.06
N LEU A 107 4.43 -7.25 7.98
CA LEU A 107 5.22 -7.70 6.83
C LEU A 107 4.41 -7.64 5.53
N HIS A 108 3.11 -7.91 5.56
CA HIS A 108 2.26 -7.73 4.38
C HIS A 108 2.14 -6.25 3.99
N VAL A 109 2.00 -5.33 4.95
CA VAL A 109 1.98 -3.88 4.69
C VAL A 109 3.32 -3.40 4.13
N LEU A 110 4.43 -3.86 4.71
CA LEU A 110 5.77 -3.55 4.22
C LEU A 110 5.99 -4.09 2.80
N LEU A 111 5.60 -5.34 2.56
CA LEU A 111 5.72 -5.96 1.24
C LEU A 111 4.89 -5.21 0.19
N GLN A 112 3.64 -4.87 0.51
CA GLN A 112 2.79 -4.03 -0.34
C GLN A 112 3.47 -2.69 -0.67
N SER A 113 4.04 -2.03 0.34
CA SER A 113 4.78 -0.78 0.17
C SER A 113 5.94 -0.95 -0.81
N THR A 114 6.75 -2.01 -0.67
CA THR A 114 7.86 -2.28 -1.61
C THR A 114 7.36 -2.51 -3.04
N ILE A 115 6.23 -3.21 -3.24
CA ILE A 115 5.68 -3.46 -4.58
C ILE A 115 5.15 -2.20 -5.25
N THR A 116 4.66 -1.23 -4.48
CA THR A 116 4.25 0.06 -5.05
C THR A 116 5.41 1.02 -5.29
N THR A 117 6.65 0.63 -5.00
CA THR A 117 7.81 1.53 -5.09
C THR A 117 8.99 0.93 -5.86
N PHE A 118 9.54 -0.20 -5.41
CA PHE A 118 10.76 -0.79 -5.97
C PHE A 118 10.65 -1.16 -7.45
N PRO A 119 9.51 -1.64 -8.00
CA PRO A 119 9.41 -1.91 -9.42
C PRO A 119 9.75 -0.71 -10.31
N PHE A 120 9.33 0.51 -9.94
CA PHE A 120 9.68 1.71 -10.70
C PHE A 120 11.17 2.05 -10.58
N ILE A 121 11.78 1.86 -9.40
CA ILE A 121 13.23 2.02 -9.22
C ILE A 121 13.99 1.03 -10.10
N VAL A 122 13.58 -0.24 -10.10
CA VAL A 122 14.17 -1.28 -10.95
C VAL A 122 14.03 -0.92 -12.42
N THR A 123 12.85 -0.49 -12.88
CA THR A 123 12.65 -0.06 -14.27
C THR A 123 13.58 1.09 -14.61
N VAL A 124 13.57 2.18 -13.82
CA VAL A 124 14.40 3.36 -14.12
C VAL A 124 15.88 3.02 -14.12
N VAL A 125 16.38 2.31 -13.09
CA VAL A 125 17.79 1.93 -13.00
C VAL A 125 18.19 1.00 -14.14
N TYR A 126 17.37 0.02 -14.48
CA TYR A 126 17.68 -0.88 -15.58
C TYR A 126 17.78 -0.12 -16.90
N TRP A 127 16.74 0.62 -17.27
CA TRP A 127 16.71 1.29 -18.58
C TRP A 127 17.66 2.49 -18.69
N ALA A 128 18.03 3.11 -17.57
CA ALA A 128 18.97 4.24 -17.57
C ALA A 128 20.44 3.82 -17.42
N LEU A 129 20.74 2.73 -16.70
CA LEU A 129 22.11 2.39 -16.30
C LEU A 129 22.57 0.99 -16.70
N LEU A 130 21.66 0.04 -16.96
CA LEU A 130 22.02 -1.36 -17.21
C LEU A 130 21.71 -1.83 -18.63
N ALA A 131 20.67 -1.29 -19.26
CA ALA A 131 20.24 -1.71 -20.58
C ALA A 131 21.29 -1.36 -21.64
N SER A 132 21.80 -2.38 -22.32
CA SER A 132 22.61 -2.26 -23.53
C SER A 132 21.89 -2.97 -24.68
N ALA A 133 22.01 -2.47 -25.92
CA ALA A 133 21.35 -3.10 -27.07
C ALA A 133 21.85 -4.53 -27.29
N ASP A 134 23.16 -4.73 -27.11
CA ASP A 134 23.87 -5.98 -27.35
C ASP A 134 23.59 -7.08 -26.30
N GLU A 135 22.98 -6.74 -25.16
CA GLU A 135 22.58 -7.73 -24.13
C GLU A 135 21.06 -7.79 -23.97
N THR A 136 20.39 -6.64 -23.98
CA THR A 136 18.96 -6.53 -23.66
C THR A 136 18.09 -7.24 -24.69
N PHE A 137 18.45 -7.13 -25.97
CA PHE A 137 17.65 -7.61 -27.11
C PHE A 137 18.41 -8.60 -28.00
N ASP A 138 19.46 -9.23 -27.48
CA ASP A 138 20.30 -10.16 -28.25
C ASP A 138 19.55 -11.42 -28.69
N THR A 139 18.77 -12.00 -27.78
CA THR A 139 17.99 -13.21 -28.04
C THR A 139 16.52 -13.01 -27.69
N VAL A 140 15.67 -13.91 -28.17
CA VAL A 140 14.25 -13.94 -27.76
C VAL A 140 14.13 -14.15 -26.25
N LEU A 141 15.00 -14.97 -25.66
CA LEU A 141 15.01 -15.25 -24.23
C LEU A 141 15.42 -14.01 -23.43
N SER A 142 16.55 -13.37 -23.76
CA SER A 142 17.01 -12.17 -23.06
C SER A 142 16.03 -11.01 -23.24
N SER A 143 15.47 -10.83 -24.45
CA SER A 143 14.41 -9.84 -24.70
C SER A 143 13.20 -10.08 -23.80
N TRP A 144 12.71 -11.32 -23.73
CA TRP A 144 11.56 -11.68 -22.93
C TRP A 144 11.84 -11.51 -21.43
N GLU A 145 12.98 -11.97 -20.94
CA GLU A 145 13.40 -11.80 -19.55
C GLU A 145 13.43 -10.32 -19.16
N ASN A 146 14.12 -9.50 -19.97
CA ASN A 146 14.32 -8.11 -19.64
C ASN A 146 13.01 -7.32 -19.68
N ILE A 147 12.13 -7.60 -20.64
CA ILE A 147 10.76 -7.05 -20.63
C ILE A 147 10.01 -7.51 -19.39
N SER A 148 10.07 -8.80 -19.05
CA SER A 148 9.28 -9.36 -17.94
C SER A 148 9.72 -8.85 -16.57
N ILE A 149 11.02 -8.78 -16.32
CA ILE A 149 11.60 -8.41 -15.03
C ILE A 149 11.76 -6.90 -14.87
N HIS A 150 12.18 -6.20 -15.93
CA HIS A 150 12.56 -4.79 -15.84
C HIS A 150 11.55 -3.80 -16.44
N ALA A 151 10.63 -4.25 -17.29
CA ALA A 151 9.55 -3.39 -17.79
C ALA A 151 8.19 -3.72 -17.15
N LEU A 152 7.75 -4.99 -17.16
CA LEU A 152 6.40 -5.38 -16.72
C LEU A 152 6.19 -5.30 -15.20
N ASN A 153 7.26 -5.27 -14.40
CA ASN A 153 7.17 -5.03 -12.97
C ASN A 153 6.46 -3.68 -12.63
N SER A 154 6.64 -2.64 -13.44
CA SER A 154 6.02 -1.32 -13.27
C SER A 154 4.50 -1.34 -13.54
N PRO A 155 4.01 -1.93 -14.66
CA PRO A 155 2.59 -2.23 -14.84
C PRO A 155 1.96 -3.04 -13.70
N PHE A 156 2.70 -3.98 -13.10
CA PHE A 156 2.22 -4.71 -11.93
C PHE A 156 2.03 -3.75 -10.74
N ALA A 157 3.04 -2.94 -10.42
CA ALA A 157 2.92 -1.90 -9.40
C ALA A 157 1.74 -0.93 -9.69
N LEU A 158 1.59 -0.48 -10.94
CA LEU A 158 0.49 0.40 -11.36
C LEU A 158 -0.88 -0.25 -11.18
N PHE A 159 -1.02 -1.55 -11.46
CA PHE A 159 -2.25 -2.28 -11.20
C PHE A 159 -2.65 -2.16 -9.73
N GLU A 160 -1.72 -2.40 -8.81
CA GLU A 160 -2.00 -2.29 -7.37
C GLU A 160 -2.32 -0.86 -6.93
N ILE A 161 -1.60 0.13 -7.47
CA ILE A 161 -1.80 1.56 -7.16
C ILE A 161 -3.15 2.08 -7.66
N LEU A 162 -3.53 1.72 -8.88
CA LEU A 162 -4.66 2.34 -9.59
C LEU A 162 -5.96 1.56 -9.45
N LEU A 163 -5.89 0.22 -9.45
CA LEU A 163 -7.08 -0.62 -9.62
C LEU A 163 -7.52 -1.35 -8.35
N THR A 164 -6.82 -1.17 -7.22
CA THR A 164 -7.19 -1.79 -5.94
C THR A 164 -7.61 -0.75 -4.90
N ASN A 165 -8.20 -1.20 -3.80
CA ASN A 165 -8.52 -0.37 -2.65
C ASN A 165 -7.40 -0.37 -1.59
N ALA A 166 -6.19 -0.85 -1.93
CA ALA A 166 -5.07 -0.85 -0.99
C ALA A 166 -4.83 0.56 -0.42
N PRO A 167 -4.61 0.69 0.90
CA PRO A 167 -4.39 1.99 1.52
C PRO A 167 -3.01 2.56 1.13
N PRO A 168 -2.81 3.88 1.25
CA PRO A 168 -1.49 4.47 1.07
C PRO A 168 -0.52 3.87 2.08
N ALA A 169 0.69 3.53 1.61
CA ALA A 169 1.74 3.01 2.47
C ALA A 169 1.99 3.96 3.66
N PRO A 170 2.07 3.44 4.91
CA PRO A 170 2.46 4.24 6.06
C PRO A 170 3.87 4.79 5.87
N TRP A 171 4.13 6.04 6.24
CA TRP A 171 5.49 6.61 6.17
C TRP A 171 6.54 5.80 6.93
N LEU A 172 6.12 5.03 7.94
CA LEU A 172 7.00 4.18 8.73
C LEU A 172 7.57 2.99 7.93
N THR A 173 7.04 2.65 6.74
CA THR A 173 7.66 1.64 5.87
C THR A 173 8.87 2.19 5.11
N LEU A 174 8.96 3.50 4.87
CA LEU A 174 10.05 4.12 4.13
C LEU A 174 11.43 3.89 4.76
N PRO A 175 11.64 4.04 6.08
CA PRO A 175 12.91 3.65 6.70
C PRO A 175 13.30 2.19 6.42
N PHE A 176 12.34 1.27 6.34
CA PHE A 176 12.63 -0.13 6.00
C PHE A 176 13.01 -0.31 4.53
N HIS A 177 12.46 0.50 3.61
CA HIS A 177 12.93 0.52 2.22
C HIS A 177 14.41 0.90 2.15
N ILE A 178 14.81 1.97 2.84
CA ILE A 178 16.22 2.40 2.92
C ILE A 178 17.09 1.31 3.53
N LEU A 179 16.62 0.61 4.57
CA LEU A 179 17.35 -0.52 5.16
C LEU A 179 17.47 -1.70 4.19
N ILE A 180 16.43 -2.00 3.40
CA ILE A 180 16.49 -3.07 2.40
C ILE A 180 17.48 -2.72 1.28
N LEU A 181 17.45 -1.49 0.76
CA LEU A 181 18.39 -1.01 -0.24
C LEU A 181 19.82 -0.98 0.30
N GLY A 182 20.01 -0.50 1.54
CA GLY A 182 21.31 -0.53 2.22
C GLY A 182 21.81 -1.96 2.45
N GLY A 183 20.92 -2.87 2.84
CA GLY A 183 21.22 -4.30 2.98
C GLY A 183 21.64 -4.93 1.65
N TYR A 184 21.01 -4.53 0.54
CA TYR A 184 21.41 -4.98 -0.80
C TYR A 184 22.83 -4.54 -1.18
N ILE A 185 23.27 -3.34 -0.79
CA ILE A 185 24.67 -2.92 -1.00
C ILE A 185 25.61 -3.92 -0.31
N GLY A 186 25.26 -4.37 0.90
CA GLY A 186 25.96 -5.44 1.59
C GLY A 186 26.01 -6.74 0.77
N VAL A 187 24.89 -7.17 0.20
CA VAL A 187 24.83 -8.35 -0.69
C VAL A 187 25.77 -8.19 -1.88
N ALA A 188 25.75 -7.04 -2.58
CA ALA A 188 26.61 -6.79 -3.73
C ALA A 188 28.11 -6.91 -3.40
N TYR A 189 28.52 -6.41 -2.23
CA TYR A 189 29.92 -6.48 -1.77
C TYR A 189 30.30 -7.89 -1.25
N ILE A 190 29.35 -8.62 -0.67
CA ILE A 190 29.53 -10.05 -0.35
C ILE A 190 29.71 -10.85 -1.64
N THR A 191 28.91 -10.58 -2.69
CA THR A 191 29.07 -11.21 -4.00
C THR A 191 30.45 -10.93 -4.58
N HIS A 192 30.93 -9.68 -4.54
CA HIS A 192 32.30 -9.39 -4.97
C HIS A 192 33.34 -10.18 -4.18
N ALA A 193 33.24 -10.21 -2.85
CA ALA A 193 34.19 -10.94 -2.00
C ALA A 193 34.18 -12.47 -2.19
N THR A 194 33.06 -13.05 -2.62
CA THR A 194 32.88 -14.51 -2.71
C THR A 194 32.87 -15.05 -4.14
N GLN A 195 32.53 -14.23 -5.12
CA GLN A 195 32.34 -14.60 -6.53
C GLN A 195 33.22 -13.77 -7.49
N GLY A 196 33.89 -12.72 -7.00
CA GLY A 196 34.90 -11.98 -7.77
C GLY A 196 34.37 -10.91 -8.72
N PHE A 197 33.10 -10.52 -8.63
CA PHE A 197 32.50 -9.46 -9.46
C PHE A 197 31.49 -8.59 -8.70
N TYR A 198 31.32 -7.35 -9.13
CA TYR A 198 30.20 -6.51 -8.71
C TYR A 198 28.99 -6.75 -9.62
N THR A 199 27.82 -6.98 -9.03
CA THR A 199 26.57 -7.23 -9.76
C THR A 199 26.17 -6.07 -10.68
N TYR A 200 26.54 -4.85 -10.30
CA TYR A 200 26.37 -3.66 -11.13
C TYR A 200 27.68 -2.88 -11.21
N SER A 201 28.07 -2.50 -12.42
CA SER A 201 29.31 -1.74 -12.66
C SER A 201 29.32 -0.37 -11.95
N PHE A 202 28.16 0.22 -11.70
CA PHE A 202 28.02 1.48 -10.96
C PHE A 202 28.30 1.34 -9.45
N LEU A 203 28.37 0.12 -8.92
CA LEU A 203 28.75 -0.18 -7.53
C LEU A 203 30.23 -0.48 -7.36
N ASP A 204 30.99 -0.59 -8.45
CA ASP A 204 32.41 -0.92 -8.45
C ASP A 204 33.27 0.32 -8.15
N PRO A 205 33.92 0.40 -6.97
CA PRO A 205 34.73 1.55 -6.59
C PRO A 205 36.02 1.67 -7.41
N THR A 206 36.47 0.60 -8.07
CA THR A 206 37.64 0.63 -8.95
C THR A 206 37.33 1.30 -10.29
N LYS A 207 36.07 1.24 -10.73
CA LYS A 207 35.59 1.87 -11.98
C LYS A 207 35.03 3.26 -11.75
N GLN A 208 34.28 3.44 -10.67
CA GLN A 208 33.49 4.65 -10.43
C GLN A 208 34.11 5.60 -9.40
N HIS A 209 35.09 5.13 -8.61
CA HIS A 209 35.70 5.91 -7.54
C HIS A 209 34.64 6.55 -6.61
N GLY A 210 34.68 7.87 -6.41
CA GLY A 210 33.70 8.58 -5.59
C GLY A 210 32.26 8.59 -6.15
N LEU A 211 32.07 8.27 -7.44
CA LEU A 211 30.73 8.24 -8.04
C LEU A 211 29.87 7.10 -7.47
N VAL A 212 30.45 6.04 -6.89
CA VAL A 212 29.68 5.00 -6.19
C VAL A 212 28.78 5.61 -5.11
N ALA A 213 29.31 6.56 -4.35
CA ALA A 213 28.53 7.24 -3.31
C ALA A 213 27.37 8.05 -3.92
N ALA A 214 27.60 8.68 -5.07
CA ALA A 214 26.56 9.41 -5.79
C ALA A 214 25.46 8.47 -6.31
N TYR A 215 25.80 7.28 -6.83
CA TYR A 215 24.80 6.28 -7.23
C TYR A 215 24.00 5.76 -6.04
N ILE A 216 24.65 5.43 -4.92
CA ILE A 216 23.98 4.95 -3.70
C ILE A 216 22.99 5.99 -3.18
N ILE A 217 23.44 7.25 -3.02
CA ILE A 217 22.59 8.34 -2.53
C ILE A 217 21.49 8.64 -3.55
N GLY A 218 21.81 8.69 -4.84
CA GLY A 218 20.87 8.96 -5.91
C GLY A 218 19.73 7.95 -5.98
N ILE A 219 20.03 6.65 -5.88
CA ILE A 219 19.02 5.59 -5.83
C ILE A 219 18.19 5.67 -4.54
N GLY A 220 18.82 5.95 -3.39
CA GLY A 220 18.11 6.16 -2.12
C GLY A 220 17.14 7.35 -2.16
N VAL A 221 17.56 8.48 -2.73
CA VAL A 221 16.68 9.64 -2.96
C VAL A 221 15.58 9.30 -3.96
N GLY A 222 15.91 8.55 -5.02
CA GLY A 222 14.94 8.03 -5.98
C GLY A 222 13.83 7.22 -5.31
N ASP A 223 14.18 6.31 -4.39
CA ASP A 223 13.22 5.52 -3.61
C ASP A 223 12.27 6.40 -2.80
N VAL A 224 12.79 7.43 -2.11
CA VAL A 224 11.97 8.39 -1.36
C VAL A 224 10.97 9.13 -2.28
N VAL A 225 11.43 9.58 -3.44
CA VAL A 225 10.60 10.30 -4.42
C VAL A 225 9.51 9.38 -4.96
N VAL A 226 9.86 8.19 -5.43
CA VAL A 226 8.90 7.21 -5.97
C VAL A 226 7.90 6.78 -4.90
N PHE A 227 8.35 6.55 -3.66
CA PHE A 227 7.48 6.24 -2.54
C PHE A 227 6.43 7.34 -2.32
N ALA A 228 6.87 8.61 -2.26
CA ALA A 228 5.98 9.74 -2.05
C ALA A 228 4.97 9.90 -3.20
N LEU A 229 5.42 9.72 -4.45
CA LEU A 229 4.56 9.77 -5.64
C LEU A 229 3.53 8.65 -5.64
N ALA A 230 3.95 7.39 -5.45
CA ALA A 230 3.07 6.24 -5.39
C ALA A 230 2.02 6.41 -4.29
N ARG A 231 2.45 6.82 -3.09
CA ARG A 231 1.55 7.14 -1.99
C ARG A 231 0.56 8.25 -2.36
N GLY A 232 1.03 9.32 -2.99
CA GLY A 232 0.20 10.44 -3.46
C GLY A 232 -0.88 10.00 -4.45
N VAL A 233 -0.52 9.16 -5.42
CA VAL A 233 -1.47 8.57 -6.39
C VAL A 233 -2.49 7.69 -5.69
N VAL A 234 -2.08 6.86 -4.73
CA VAL A 234 -3.00 6.02 -3.94
C VAL A 234 -3.99 6.89 -3.15
N VAL A 235 -3.52 7.96 -2.50
CA VAL A 235 -4.39 8.92 -1.79
C VAL A 235 -5.39 9.55 -2.76
N LEU A 236 -4.93 10.02 -3.93
CA LEU A 236 -5.79 10.62 -4.95
C LEU A 236 -6.85 9.62 -5.44
N ARG A 237 -6.44 8.40 -5.79
CA ARG A 237 -7.35 7.33 -6.22
C ARG A 237 -8.41 7.04 -5.17
N GLN A 238 -8.05 7.01 -3.89
CA GLN A 238 -9.01 6.78 -2.80
C GLN A 238 -10.02 7.92 -2.68
N ARG A 239 -9.55 9.17 -2.73
CA ARG A 239 -10.42 10.36 -2.71
C ARG A 239 -11.39 10.37 -3.88
N LEU A 240 -10.92 10.06 -5.08
CA LEU A 240 -11.76 9.99 -6.29
C LEU A 240 -12.77 8.84 -6.22
N ALA A 241 -12.37 7.68 -5.71
CA ALA A 241 -13.27 6.53 -5.55
C ALA A 241 -14.37 6.78 -4.50
N ILE A 242 -14.05 7.45 -3.39
CA ILE A 242 -15.05 7.89 -2.40
C ILE A 242 -15.98 8.96 -3.01
N ARG A 243 -15.42 9.98 -3.67
CA ARG A 243 -16.22 11.05 -4.30
C ARG A 243 -17.18 10.53 -5.37
N SER A 244 -16.80 9.47 -6.08
CA SER A 244 -17.64 8.82 -7.09
C SER A 244 -18.62 7.79 -6.52
N GLY A 245 -18.68 7.62 -5.20
CA GLY A 245 -19.57 6.66 -4.54
C GLY A 245 -19.17 5.19 -4.73
N ARG A 246 -17.96 4.92 -5.25
CA ARG A 246 -17.44 3.55 -5.46
C ARG A 246 -16.85 2.93 -4.20
N LEU A 247 -16.52 3.75 -3.21
CA LEU A 247 -16.10 3.34 -1.88
C LEU A 247 -16.91 4.10 -0.82
N ALA A 248 -17.20 3.44 0.30
CA ALA A 248 -17.76 4.11 1.46
C ALA A 248 -16.76 5.13 2.04
N LYS A 249 -17.28 6.22 2.60
CA LYS A 249 -16.48 7.13 3.42
C LYS A 249 -16.10 6.37 4.70
N ASP A 250 -14.87 6.58 5.14
CA ASP A 250 -14.42 6.06 6.43
C ASP A 250 -15.06 6.96 7.51
N ASP A 251 -16.08 6.47 8.21
CA ASP A 251 -16.77 7.23 9.26
C ASP A 251 -15.95 7.24 10.59
N GLY A 252 -14.69 6.78 10.55
CA GLY A 252 -13.81 6.60 11.70
C GLY A 252 -13.09 7.88 12.13
N GLU A 253 -13.49 8.37 13.31
CA GLU A 253 -12.80 9.27 14.25
C GLU A 253 -11.29 9.43 13.98
N VAL A 254 -10.89 10.61 13.50
CA VAL A 254 -9.48 10.98 13.30
C VAL A 254 -8.84 11.26 14.67
N ILE A 255 -8.58 10.22 15.45
CA ILE A 255 -7.72 10.35 16.64
C ILE A 255 -6.27 10.23 16.17
N GLY A 256 -5.70 11.35 15.68
CA GLY A 256 -4.27 11.40 15.37
C GLY A 256 -3.79 12.42 14.33
N SER A 257 -4.66 13.29 13.80
CA SER A 257 -4.25 14.48 13.05
C SER A 257 -4.59 15.72 13.87
N GLY A 258 -3.80 15.99 14.91
CA GLY A 258 -3.90 17.27 15.59
C GLY A 258 -3.54 18.40 14.62
N GLY A 259 -4.46 19.34 14.44
CA GLY A 259 -4.10 20.75 14.30
C GLY A 259 -4.47 21.48 13.03
N ASP A 260 -4.31 20.89 11.83
CA ASP A 260 -4.06 21.78 10.66
C ASP A 260 -5.05 21.65 9.50
N ALA A 261 -6.02 20.72 9.56
CA ALA A 261 -6.97 20.51 8.46
C ALA A 261 -8.32 21.24 8.63
N GLU A 262 -8.72 21.58 9.86
CA GLU A 262 -9.96 22.34 10.12
C GLU A 262 -9.74 23.85 10.02
N ALA A 263 -8.51 24.33 10.15
CA ALA A 263 -8.18 25.75 10.09
C ALA A 263 -8.26 26.37 8.68
N ILE A 264 -8.55 25.59 7.63
CA ILE A 264 -8.64 26.10 6.24
C ILE A 264 -10.08 26.31 5.76
N ASP A 265 -11.07 25.65 6.37
CA ASP A 265 -12.49 25.83 6.02
C ASP A 265 -13.12 27.01 6.78
N GLU A 266 -12.63 27.35 7.98
CA GLU A 266 -13.21 28.43 8.81
C GLU A 266 -12.98 29.85 8.25
N TRP A 267 -11.98 30.06 7.39
CA TRP A 267 -11.68 31.39 6.83
C TRP A 267 -12.49 31.75 5.58
N GLN A 268 -13.28 30.83 5.03
CA GLN A 268 -14.09 31.10 3.83
C GLN A 268 -15.52 31.57 4.13
N GLU A 269 -15.98 31.54 5.39
CA GLU A 269 -17.38 31.85 5.74
C GLU A 269 -17.64 33.25 6.33
N ILE A 270 -16.62 34.06 6.59
CA ILE A 270 -16.83 35.42 7.11
C ILE A 270 -16.62 36.45 5.99
N GLU A 271 -17.69 36.75 5.27
CA GLU A 271 -18.07 38.11 4.80
C GLU A 271 -19.16 38.01 3.71
N ARG A 272 -20.43 37.99 4.14
CA ARG A 272 -21.52 38.56 3.36
C ARG A 272 -22.33 39.51 4.25
N PRO A 273 -22.32 40.82 3.99
CA PRO A 273 -23.17 41.74 4.72
C PRO A 273 -24.62 41.50 4.32
N VAL A 274 -25.46 41.21 5.32
CA VAL A 274 -26.92 41.11 5.18
C VAL A 274 -27.46 42.51 4.85
N ALA A 275 -28.00 42.68 3.65
CA ALA A 275 -28.73 43.88 3.27
C ALA A 275 -30.06 43.94 4.06
N GLY A 276 -30.32 45.11 4.65
CA GLY A 276 -31.29 45.29 5.72
C GLY A 276 -32.75 45.15 5.30
N GLY A 277 -33.49 44.39 6.13
CA GLY A 277 -34.96 44.43 6.19
C GLY A 277 -35.41 45.48 7.22
N LYS A 278 -36.29 46.38 6.78
CA LYS A 278 -36.89 47.46 7.57
C LYS A 278 -37.65 46.94 8.80
N MET A 279 -37.48 47.65 9.91
CA MET A 279 -38.31 47.59 11.11
C MET A 279 -39.75 48.02 10.82
N GLU A 280 -40.72 47.24 11.31
CA GLU A 280 -42.01 47.76 11.75
C GLU A 280 -42.25 47.35 13.21
N ARG A 281 -42.57 48.35 14.02
CA ARG A 281 -43.02 48.27 15.41
C ARG A 281 -44.55 48.25 15.41
N GLY A 282 -45.14 47.43 16.27
CA GLY A 282 -46.40 47.81 16.93
C GLY A 282 -47.37 46.69 17.26
N GLY A 283 -47.52 46.42 18.56
CA GLY A 283 -48.86 46.38 19.16
C GLY A 283 -49.35 45.06 19.76
N GLY A 284 -49.43 45.04 21.09
CA GLY A 284 -50.63 44.57 21.81
C GLY A 284 -50.71 43.08 22.15
N GLY A 285 -50.43 42.76 23.41
CA GLY A 285 -50.84 41.49 24.02
C GLY A 285 -52.25 41.57 24.62
N GLU A 286 -52.86 40.40 24.83
CA GLU A 286 -53.79 40.03 25.90
C GLU A 286 -54.29 38.60 25.62
N GLY A 287 -54.44 37.76 26.66
CA GLY A 287 -55.04 36.43 26.53
C GLY A 287 -54.58 35.43 27.60
N GLU A 288 -55.27 35.43 28.73
CA GLU A 288 -55.15 34.57 29.91
C GLU A 288 -55.52 33.09 29.65
N GLY A 289 -55.15 32.19 30.56
CA GLY A 289 -55.77 30.85 30.66
C GLY A 289 -54.97 29.82 31.47
N GLU A 290 -55.36 29.65 32.74
CA GLU A 290 -54.83 28.76 33.78
C GLU A 290 -55.04 27.24 33.52
N GLY A 291 -54.26 26.38 34.19
CA GLY A 291 -54.70 25.02 34.56
C GLY A 291 -53.64 23.90 34.57
N GLU A 292 -52.99 23.69 35.71
CA GLU A 292 -52.37 22.41 36.15
C GLU A 292 -53.20 21.88 37.35
N PRO A 293 -52.96 20.72 38.01
CA PRO A 293 -52.25 19.48 37.65
C PRO A 293 -52.98 18.18 38.15
N SER A 294 -52.49 16.98 37.79
CA SER A 294 -52.41 15.72 38.61
C SER A 294 -52.43 14.47 37.72
N ARG A 295 -51.37 13.64 37.70
CA ARG A 295 -51.04 12.50 38.59
C ARG A 295 -52.07 11.36 38.59
N VAL A 296 -51.59 10.13 38.34
CA VAL A 296 -51.58 8.94 39.24
C VAL A 296 -51.44 7.65 38.36
N ILE A 297 -50.31 6.94 38.42
CA ILE A 297 -50.02 5.64 39.10
C ILE A 297 -50.83 4.44 38.54
N ASP A 298 -50.15 3.39 38.04
CA ASP A 298 -49.98 2.06 38.69
C ASP A 298 -49.25 1.07 37.75
N SER A 299 -48.15 0.43 38.18
CA SER A 299 -48.03 -0.99 38.66
C SER A 299 -48.43 -2.04 37.62
N GLY A 300 -47.77 -3.19 37.44
CA GLY A 300 -46.70 -3.88 38.15
C GLY A 300 -46.74 -5.37 37.75
N VAL A 301 -45.69 -6.12 38.14
CA VAL A 301 -45.66 -7.60 38.34
C VAL A 301 -45.69 -8.47 37.06
N GLY A 302 -44.96 -9.58 36.88
CA GLY A 302 -44.05 -10.44 37.66
C GLY A 302 -43.42 -11.48 36.68
N ALA A 303 -42.23 -12.03 36.96
CA ALA A 303 -41.97 -13.44 37.38
C ALA A 303 -42.32 -14.50 36.28
N GLU A 304 -41.51 -15.47 35.84
CA GLU A 304 -40.70 -16.56 36.45
C GLU A 304 -39.76 -17.15 35.35
N ALA A 305 -38.54 -17.67 35.64
CA ALA A 305 -38.12 -19.10 35.78
C ALA A 305 -38.61 -20.04 34.63
N GLU A 306 -37.87 -20.94 33.98
CA GLU A 306 -36.94 -22.04 34.35
C GLU A 306 -36.12 -22.46 33.09
N ALA A 307 -34.83 -22.83 33.16
CA ALA A 307 -34.28 -24.20 33.21
C ALA A 307 -34.88 -25.24 32.24
N GLU A 308 -34.10 -25.74 31.26
CA GLU A 308 -33.67 -27.15 31.17
C GLU A 308 -32.89 -27.47 29.87
N THR A 309 -32.02 -28.45 30.04
CA THR A 309 -31.15 -29.21 29.13
C THR A 309 -31.81 -29.82 27.89
N VAL A 310 -31.09 -29.83 26.75
CA VAL A 310 -30.56 -31.01 26.01
C VAL A 310 -29.31 -30.59 25.24
#